data_AF-A0A960ZTY8-F1
#
_entry.id   AF-A0A960ZTY8-F1
#
_cell.length_a   1.000
_cell.length_b   1.000
_cell.length_c   1.000
_cell.angle_alpha   90.00
_cell.angle_beta   90.00
_cell.angle_gamma   90.00
#
_symmetry.space_group_name_H-M   'P 1'
#
loop_
_entity.id
_entity.type
_entity.pdbx_description
1 polymer ?
#
loop_
_entity_poly.entity_id
_entity_poly.type
_entity_poly.pdbx_seq_one_letter_code
_entity_poly.pdbx_strand_id
1 'polypeptide(L)'
;MIRLLLCLALCQSLTAAQPNVLFIISDDLTSTALSCYGNKVCQTPNIDRLAARGVRFTRAYCQGTYCGPSRASFMSGYYPHATGVQGYISPRAAIGDRATWAQHFKNAGYYSARVSKIFHMGVPGGIEDGSDG
;
A
#
# COMPACT_ATOMS: atom_id res chain seq x y z
N MET A 1 -61.03 5.60 -19.16
CA MET A 1 -59.73 5.10 -19.71
C MET A 1 -58.61 5.64 -18.83
N ILE A 2 -58.09 4.79 -17.94
CA ILE A 2 -57.13 5.13 -16.88
C ILE A 2 -55.75 5.35 -17.53
N ARG A 3 -55.19 6.57 -17.44
CA ARG A 3 -53.81 6.86 -17.85
C ARG A 3 -52.90 6.64 -16.64
N LEU A 4 -52.23 5.49 -16.65
CA LEU A 4 -51.16 5.12 -15.75
C LEU A 4 -49.93 6.00 -16.04
N LEU A 5 -49.63 6.98 -15.18
CA LEU A 5 -48.38 7.73 -15.25
C LEU A 5 -47.25 6.85 -14.69
N LEU A 6 -46.35 6.43 -15.59
CA LEU A 6 -45.13 5.70 -15.28
C LEU A 6 -44.09 6.69 -14.71
N CYS A 7 -43.93 6.74 -13.38
CA CYS A 7 -42.82 7.43 -12.75
C CYS A 7 -41.52 6.65 -13.03
N LEU A 8 -40.81 6.99 -14.10
CA LEU A 8 -39.40 6.64 -14.26
C LEU A 8 -38.60 7.39 -13.19
N ALA A 9 -38.36 6.75 -12.06
CA ALA A 9 -37.35 7.21 -11.12
C ALA A 9 -35.98 7.06 -11.79
N LEU A 10 -35.40 8.18 -12.26
CA LEU A 10 -33.98 8.26 -12.58
C LEU A 10 -33.20 8.00 -11.29
N CYS A 11 -32.83 6.75 -11.06
CA CYS A 11 -31.79 6.41 -10.10
C CYS A 11 -30.47 6.89 -10.71
N GLN A 12 -30.09 8.13 -10.44
CA GLN A 12 -28.76 8.61 -10.76
C GLN A 12 -27.78 7.81 -9.89
N SER A 13 -27.07 6.88 -10.50
CA SER A 13 -25.91 6.26 -9.88
C SER A 13 -24.95 7.38 -9.50
N LEU A 14 -24.86 7.72 -8.21
CA LEU A 14 -23.76 8.52 -7.70
C LEU A 14 -22.49 7.71 -7.99
N THR A 15 -21.81 8.03 -9.09
CA THR A 15 -20.45 7.54 -9.33
C THR A 15 -19.61 8.16 -8.23
N ALA A 16 -19.37 7.39 -7.17
CA ALA A 16 -18.46 7.79 -6.10
C ALA A 16 -17.14 8.20 -6.75
N ALA A 17 -16.68 9.42 -6.46
CA ALA A 17 -15.44 9.93 -7.02
C ALA A 17 -14.31 8.94 -6.72
N GLN A 18 -13.53 8.56 -7.74
CA GLN A 18 -12.36 7.70 -7.55
C GLN A 18 -11.34 8.42 -6.65
N PRO A 19 -11.06 7.92 -5.43
CA PRO A 19 -10.16 8.62 -4.51
C PRO A 19 -8.71 8.42 -4.93
N ASN A 20 -7.87 9.45 -4.76
CA ASN A 20 -6.42 9.28 -4.82
C ASN A 20 -5.94 8.47 -3.62
N VAL A 21 -5.01 7.53 -3.85
CA VAL A 21 -4.44 6.69 -2.80
C VAL A 21 -2.95 7.02 -2.64
N LEU A 22 -2.57 7.48 -1.44
CA LEU A 22 -1.18 7.70 -1.06
C LEU A 22 -0.73 6.61 -0.09
N PHE A 23 0.17 5.74 -0.55
CA PHE A 23 0.81 4.73 0.29
C PHE A 23 2.15 5.25 0.81
N ILE A 24 2.31 5.25 2.14
CA ILE A 24 3.54 5.67 2.83
C ILE A 24 4.05 4.48 3.63
N ILE A 25 5.32 4.14 3.44
CA ILE A 25 6.01 3.10 4.20
C ILE A 25 7.35 3.63 4.69
N SER A 26 7.67 3.34 5.95
CA SER A 26 8.96 3.64 6.57
C SER A 26 9.76 2.34 6.73
N ASP A 27 11.07 2.41 6.51
CA ASP A 27 11.96 1.27 6.68
C ASP A 27 12.33 1.12 8.16
N ASP A 28 12.25 -0.10 8.67
CA ASP A 28 12.62 -0.49 10.04
C ASP A 28 11.91 0.27 11.19
N LEU A 29 10.82 0.98 10.89
CA LEU A 29 10.04 1.71 11.90
C LEU A 29 9.20 0.76 12.77
N THR A 30 9.58 0.64 14.05
CA THR A 30 8.76 0.00 15.07
C THR A 30 7.64 0.92 15.56
N SER A 31 6.46 0.37 15.88
CA SER A 31 5.37 1.12 16.50
C SER A 31 5.77 1.72 17.84
N THR A 32 6.69 1.10 18.57
CA THR A 32 7.17 1.61 19.86
C THR A 32 7.98 2.89 19.74
N ALA A 33 8.34 3.34 18.54
CA ALA A 33 8.97 4.64 18.28
C ALA A 33 7.96 5.78 18.09
N LEU A 34 6.66 5.51 18.06
CA LEU A 34 5.62 6.49 17.74
C LEU A 34 4.86 6.93 18.99
N SER A 35 4.66 8.24 19.17
CA SER A 35 3.94 8.77 20.33
C SER A 35 2.46 8.36 20.35
N CYS A 36 1.80 8.29 19.20
CA CYS A 36 0.42 7.74 19.12
C CYS A 36 0.31 6.24 19.47
N TYR A 37 1.42 5.53 19.64
CA TYR A 37 1.48 4.15 20.16
C TYR A 37 2.02 4.07 21.60
N GLY A 38 2.19 5.21 22.28
CA GLY A 38 2.55 5.27 23.70
C GLY A 38 4.01 5.62 23.99
N ASN A 39 4.83 5.92 22.98
CA ASN A 39 6.18 6.43 23.21
C ASN A 39 6.13 7.82 23.88
N LYS A 40 6.91 8.02 24.95
CA LYS A 40 6.96 9.29 25.72
C LYS A 40 8.14 10.19 25.38
N VAL A 41 9.10 9.70 24.58
CA VAL A 41 10.36 10.37 24.24
C VAL A 41 10.33 10.90 22.81
N CYS A 42 9.97 10.04 21.85
CA CYS A 42 9.89 10.40 20.44
C CYS A 42 8.67 11.27 20.17
N GLN A 43 8.89 12.41 19.52
CA GLN A 43 7.81 13.33 19.14
C GLN A 43 7.44 13.09 17.67
N THR A 44 6.26 12.54 17.41
CA THR A 44 5.79 12.25 16.04
C THR A 44 4.49 12.99 15.69
N PRO A 45 4.42 14.33 15.83
CA PRO A 45 3.15 15.08 15.77
C PRO A 45 2.40 14.94 14.43
N ASN A 46 3.12 14.77 13.32
CA ASN A 46 2.50 14.57 12.00
C ASN A 46 1.84 13.19 11.86
N ILE A 47 2.47 12.14 12.40
CA ILE A 47 1.91 10.78 12.40
C ILE A 47 0.75 10.72 13.39
N ASP A 48 0.88 11.37 14.55
CA ASP A 48 -0.18 11.44 15.55
C ASP A 48 -1.43 12.13 15.00
N ARG A 49 -1.26 13.24 14.28
CA ARG A 49 -2.37 13.92 13.58
C ARG A 49 -3.03 13.04 12.52
N LEU A 50 -2.25 12.23 11.80
CA LEU A 50 -2.80 11.27 10.83
C LEU A 50 -3.61 10.18 11.54
N ALA A 51 -3.09 9.64 12.65
CA ALA A 51 -3.78 8.63 13.45
C ALA A 51 -5.08 9.16 14.08
N ALA A 52 -5.10 10.42 14.54
CA ALA A 52 -6.27 11.03 15.17
C ALA A 52 -7.45 11.26 14.21
N ARG A 53 -7.17 11.43 12.91
CA ARG A 53 -8.20 11.66 11.87
C ARG A 53 -8.58 10.41 11.08
N GLY A 54 -8.08 9.24 11.48
CA GLY A 54 -8.21 8.00 10.73
C GLY A 54 -8.33 6.78 11.64
N VAL A 55 -7.98 5.62 11.08
CA VAL A 55 -7.97 4.35 11.82
C VAL A 55 -6.54 3.98 12.16
N ARG A 56 -6.26 3.73 13.44
CA ARG A 56 -4.98 3.23 13.93
C ARG A 56 -5.10 1.76 14.33
N PHE A 57 -4.40 0.90 13.60
CA PHE A 57 -4.36 -0.53 13.90
C PHE A 57 -3.40 -0.82 15.05
N THR A 58 -3.86 -1.45 16.12
CA THR A 58 -3.02 -1.83 17.28
C THR A 58 -2.44 -3.23 17.17
N ARG A 59 -2.84 -4.00 16.14
CA ARG A 59 -2.41 -5.37 15.87
C ARG A 59 -2.18 -5.56 14.37
N ALA A 60 -1.09 -5.01 13.86
CA ALA A 60 -0.65 -5.17 12.48
C ALA A 60 0.71 -5.89 12.46
N TYR A 61 0.84 -6.92 11.65
CA TYR A 61 2.05 -7.75 11.56
C TYR A 61 2.52 -7.80 10.10
N CYS A 62 3.82 -7.77 9.88
CA CYS A 62 4.42 -8.06 8.58
C CYS A 62 4.65 -9.56 8.41
N GLN A 63 4.71 -10.04 7.17
CA GLN A 63 4.91 -11.47 6.91
C GLN A 63 6.38 -11.86 6.83
N GLY A 64 7.29 -10.89 6.71
CA GLY A 64 8.73 -11.10 6.71
C GLY A 64 9.41 -10.22 7.75
N THR A 65 10.45 -10.75 8.39
CA THR A 65 11.23 -10.05 9.43
C THR A 65 12.32 -9.14 8.86
N TYR A 66 12.48 -9.09 7.54
CA TYR A 66 13.41 -8.19 6.86
C TYR A 66 12.84 -7.71 5.52
N CYS A 67 13.45 -6.67 4.96
CA CYS A 67 12.90 -5.85 3.88
C CYS A 67 12.36 -6.64 2.67
N GLY A 68 13.16 -7.52 2.07
CA GLY A 68 12.85 -8.17 0.78
C GLY A 68 11.56 -9.00 0.83
N PRO A 69 11.49 -10.05 1.65
CA PRO A 69 10.29 -10.88 1.77
C PRO A 69 9.09 -10.09 2.31
N SER A 70 9.29 -9.15 3.24
CA SER A 70 8.21 -8.34 3.80
C SER A 70 7.54 -7.48 2.73
N ARG A 71 8.33 -6.73 1.95
CA ARG A 71 7.83 -5.83 0.89
C ARG A 71 7.26 -6.61 -0.29
N ALA A 72 7.89 -7.72 -0.69
CA ALA A 72 7.35 -8.59 -1.73
C ALA A 72 6.00 -9.19 -1.34
N SER A 73 5.88 -9.65 -0.10
CA SER A 73 4.63 -10.18 0.43
C SER A 73 3.53 -9.12 0.45
N PHE A 74 3.84 -7.94 1.01
CA PHE A 74 2.90 -6.83 1.12
C PHE A 74 2.37 -6.37 -0.25
N MET A 75 3.27 -6.18 -1.22
CA MET A 75 2.90 -5.63 -2.53
C MET A 75 2.25 -6.65 -3.48
N SER A 76 2.48 -7.95 -3.28
CA SER A 76 1.88 -9.01 -4.10
C SER A 76 0.63 -9.63 -3.47
N GLY A 77 0.44 -9.48 -2.15
CA GLY A 77 -0.65 -10.15 -1.41
C GLY A 77 -0.40 -11.63 -1.12
N TYR A 78 0.80 -12.16 -1.40
CA TYR A 78 1.16 -13.55 -1.15
C TYR A 78 2.10 -13.68 0.04
N TYR A 79 2.00 -14.77 0.80
CA TYR A 79 2.96 -15.06 1.88
C TYR A 79 4.38 -15.29 1.32
N PRO A 80 5.44 -15.06 2.12
CA PRO A 80 6.83 -15.27 1.67
C PRO A 80 7.13 -16.67 1.13
N HIS A 81 6.48 -17.70 1.67
CA HIS A 81 6.65 -19.08 1.16
C HIS A 81 6.07 -19.27 -0.25
N ALA A 82 5.07 -18.47 -0.65
CA ALA A 82 4.47 -18.52 -1.99
C ALA A 82 5.19 -17.61 -3.00
N THR A 83 5.82 -16.53 -2.53
CA THR A 83 6.64 -15.66 -3.41
C THR A 83 8.05 -16.19 -3.58
N GLY A 84 8.61 -16.91 -2.60
CA GLY A 84 9.98 -17.42 -2.65
C GLY A 84 11.06 -16.34 -2.60
N VAL A 85 10.69 -15.06 -2.45
CA VAL A 85 11.64 -13.94 -2.40
C VAL A 85 12.49 -14.04 -1.15
N GLN A 86 13.81 -13.99 -1.33
CA GLN A 86 14.80 -13.97 -0.26
C GLN A 86 15.84 -12.88 -0.53
N GLY A 87 16.51 -12.42 0.53
CA GLY A 87 17.63 -11.47 0.43
C GLY A 87 17.22 -10.07 -0.02
N TYR A 88 18.12 -9.43 -0.76
CA TYR A 88 18.14 -7.99 -1.04
C TYR A 88 18.10 -7.67 -2.54
N ILE A 89 17.45 -8.53 -3.33
CA ILE A 89 17.33 -8.40 -4.78
C ILE A 89 15.90 -8.01 -5.19
N SER A 90 15.76 -7.59 -6.44
CA SER A 90 14.47 -7.44 -7.10
C SER A 90 13.57 -8.65 -6.85
N PRO A 91 12.34 -8.46 -6.36
CA PRO A 91 11.41 -9.57 -6.20
C PRO A 91 10.68 -9.93 -7.49
N ARG A 92 10.84 -9.17 -8.58
CA ARG A 92 10.00 -9.31 -9.78
C ARG A 92 10.06 -10.71 -10.38
N ALA A 93 11.27 -11.28 -10.51
CA ALA A 93 11.48 -12.62 -11.05
C ALA A 93 10.78 -13.71 -10.22
N ALA A 94 10.81 -13.59 -8.89
CA ALA A 94 10.23 -14.58 -7.98
C ALA A 94 8.70 -14.41 -7.82
N ILE A 95 8.18 -13.19 -7.90
CA ILE A 95 6.72 -12.96 -7.91
C ILE A 95 6.10 -13.48 -9.23
N GLY A 96 6.84 -13.47 -10.35
CA GLY A 96 6.38 -13.94 -11.66
C GLY A 96 5.30 -13.03 -12.25
N ASP A 97 4.31 -13.59 -12.95
CA ASP A 97 3.24 -12.82 -13.61
C ASP A 97 2.11 -12.35 -12.66
N ARG A 98 2.25 -12.61 -11.36
CA ARG A 98 1.25 -12.20 -10.37
C ARG A 98 1.23 -10.67 -10.28
N ALA A 99 0.01 -10.13 -10.37
CA ALA A 99 -0.23 -8.70 -10.25
C ALA A 99 0.16 -8.20 -8.85
N THR A 100 0.82 -7.04 -8.81
CA THR A 100 1.11 -6.31 -7.58
C THR A 100 0.04 -5.24 -7.35
N TRP A 101 0.02 -4.62 -6.17
CA TRP A 101 -0.88 -3.48 -5.90
C TRP A 101 -0.81 -2.44 -7.02
N ALA A 102 0.39 -1.98 -7.38
CA ALA A 102 0.56 -1.01 -8.46
C ALA A 102 -0.07 -1.46 -9.79
N GLN A 103 0.02 -2.75 -10.12
CA GLN A 103 -0.61 -3.30 -11.33
C GLN A 103 -2.13 -3.35 -11.20
N HIS A 104 -2.68 -3.72 -10.04
CA HIS A 104 -4.11 -3.68 -9.79
C HIS A 104 -4.67 -2.26 -9.93
N PHE A 105 -3.97 -1.26 -9.38
CA PHE A 105 -4.33 0.16 -9.54
C PHE A 105 -4.30 0.58 -11.02
N LYS A 106 -3.22 0.28 -11.76
CA LYS A 106 -3.13 0.57 -13.20
C LYS A 106 -4.27 -0.07 -14.00
N ASN A 107 -4.56 -1.35 -13.74
CA ASN A 107 -5.64 -2.08 -14.41
C ASN A 107 -7.03 -1.50 -14.08
N ALA A 108 -7.18 -0.83 -12.94
CA ALA A 108 -8.40 -0.14 -12.53
C ALA A 108 -8.48 1.33 -13.01
N GLY A 109 -7.57 1.76 -13.89
CA GLY A 109 -7.56 3.11 -14.48
C GLY A 109 -6.80 4.16 -13.66
N TYR A 110 -6.08 3.77 -12.62
CA TYR A 110 -5.25 4.71 -11.86
C TYR A 110 -3.89 4.94 -12.50
N TYR A 111 -3.43 6.18 -12.42
CA TYR A 111 -2.01 6.47 -12.52
C TYR A 111 -1.30 5.96 -11.25
N SER A 112 -0.25 5.13 -11.42
CA SER A 112 0.55 4.61 -10.31
C SER A 112 2.00 5.01 -10.49
N ALA A 113 2.54 5.70 -9.50
CA ALA A 113 3.96 6.06 -9.41
C ALA A 113 4.53 5.63 -8.05
N ARG A 114 5.85 5.51 -7.98
CA ARG A 114 6.59 5.29 -6.74
C ARG A 114 7.60 6.41 -6.54
N VAL A 115 7.90 6.68 -5.28
CA VAL A 115 9.04 7.51 -4.88
C VAL A 115 9.84 6.70 -3.87
N SER A 116 11.15 6.59 -4.06
CA SER A 116 12.04 5.83 -3.17
C SER A 116 11.71 4.31 -3.10
N LYS A 117 12.07 3.69 -1.98
CA LYS A 117 12.04 2.25 -1.71
C LYS A 117 10.63 1.72 -1.45
N ILE A 118 10.03 1.06 -2.44
CA ILE A 118 8.78 0.31 -2.29
C ILE A 118 9.07 -1.19 -2.20
N PHE A 119 9.78 -1.73 -3.19
CA PHE A 119 10.43 -3.03 -3.09
C PHE A 119 11.82 -2.91 -2.49
N HIS A 120 12.40 -4.03 -2.06
CA HIS A 120 13.85 -4.06 -1.84
C HIS A 120 14.53 -4.25 -3.18
N MET A 121 15.37 -3.29 -3.54
CA MET A 121 16.00 -3.13 -4.86
C MET A 121 17.32 -2.40 -4.59
N GLY A 122 18.44 -2.94 -5.07
CA GLY A 122 19.80 -2.60 -4.59
C GLY A 122 19.96 -1.15 -4.09
N VAL A 123 20.01 -0.97 -2.77
CA VAL A 123 19.96 0.36 -2.13
C VAL A 123 21.39 0.89 -1.89
N PRO A 124 21.71 2.17 -2.19
CA PRO A 124 20.81 3.20 -2.72
C PRO A 124 20.72 3.23 -4.26
N GLY A 125 21.68 2.67 -5.00
CA GLY A 125 21.82 2.89 -6.45
C GLY A 125 20.56 2.59 -7.27
N GLY A 126 19.91 1.45 -7.03
CA GLY A 126 18.66 1.08 -7.71
C GLY A 126 17.48 2.02 -7.44
N ILE A 127 17.50 2.79 -6.35
CA ILE A 127 16.52 3.84 -6.09
C ILE A 127 16.84 5.07 -6.96
N GLU A 128 18.09 5.50 -6.96
CA GLU A 128 18.58 6.67 -7.69
C GLU A 128 18.44 6.48 -9.21
N ASP A 129 18.74 5.28 -9.69
CA ASP A 129 18.61 4.88 -11.10
C ASP A 129 17.15 4.68 -11.53
N GLY A 130 16.19 4.69 -10.60
CA GLY A 130 14.78 4.50 -10.91
C GLY A 130 14.41 3.08 -11.34
N SER A 131 15.23 2.06 -11.02
CA SER A 131 14.97 0.65 -11.40
C SER A 131 13.59 0.13 -10.96
N ASP A 132 13.06 -0.91 -11.60
CA ASP A 132 11.64 -1.29 -11.38
C ASP A 132 11.34 -1.99 -10.05
N GLY A 133 12.37 -2.29 -9.26
CA GLY A 133 12.22 -3.09 -8.06
C GLY A 133 12.70 -4.47 -8.35
#